data_AF-A0A2V6SXQ7-F1
#
_entry.id   AF-A0A2V6SXQ7-F1
#
_cell.length_a   1.000
_cell.length_b   1.000
_cell.length_c   1.000
_cell.angle_alpha   90.00
_cell.angle_beta   90.00
_cell.angle_gamma   90.00
#
_symmetry.space_group_name_H-M   'P 1'
#
loop_
_entity.id
_entity.type
_entity.pdbx_description
1 polymer ?
#
loop_
_entity_poly.entity_id
_entity_poly.type
_entity_poly.pdbx_seq_one_letter_code
_entity_poly.pdbx_strand_id
1 'polypeptide(L)'
;MIRGDEGSRTGRARRVLLVLLGVSIGFLAVTGRARRRGRAGPATVRAMTECDDRPPGTTPTPEPSVARQDRARALWSLRKRFWDTLAIVKVRFNKPAVIPIPSGTVPPLRPVPLASRFPGIPIPNIRIGDHVPADEIDSPRHYFYALQVWLYRVFSPMQRGLPPIDADPEQALREAYTDAHRRWFPSPMLPREFAGSPDLGLLAVAGPYAGYLERAPEGGYQWDLRELGNYEAHGGLRSLGVKVLFRLDEASRRLHPVRIESELGACGPTDPPWALAQRIALCAASTHTSLVRHFNWVHLAAGEPLAIGTRNCLPPNHSLCRLIWPHMFGTQSSNALVIRAQMERGGDFDSIFSFTHEGMCHLFQDSYETFRFVVND
;
A
#
# COMPACT_ATOMS: atom_id res chain seq x y z
N MET A 1 0.28 38.72 31.69
CA MET A 1 -0.54 39.90 31.32
C MET A 1 -0.46 40.03 29.80
N ILE A 2 -1.36 39.36 29.09
CA ILE A 2 -1.44 39.37 27.61
C ILE A 2 -2.88 39.81 27.31
N ARG A 3 -3.00 40.95 26.62
CA ARG A 3 -4.26 41.59 26.26
C ARG A 3 -5.02 40.73 25.27
N GLY A 4 -6.32 40.57 25.54
CA GLY A 4 -7.29 40.00 24.62
C GLY A 4 -7.63 40.98 23.50
N ASP A 5 -8.00 40.42 22.37
CA ASP A 5 -8.63 41.14 21.28
C ASP A 5 -9.96 40.43 20.97
N GLU A 6 -11.05 41.03 21.46
CA GLU A 6 -12.42 40.67 21.16
C GLU A 6 -12.83 41.38 19.86
N GLY A 7 -12.94 40.62 18.78
CA GLY A 7 -13.39 41.11 17.48
C GLY A 7 -14.55 40.29 16.94
N SER A 8 -15.77 40.69 17.30
CA SER A 8 -17.02 40.13 16.79
C SER A 8 -17.10 40.22 15.27
N ARG A 9 -17.48 39.12 14.58
CA ARG A 9 -18.17 39.19 13.28
C ARG A 9 -19.20 38.06 13.16
N THR A 10 -20.44 38.42 13.41
CA THR A 10 -21.66 37.80 12.90
C THR A 10 -21.61 37.68 11.38
N GLY A 11 -21.88 36.49 10.83
CA GLY A 11 -21.94 36.32 9.38
C GLY A 11 -22.31 34.92 8.89
N ARG A 12 -23.62 34.70 8.70
CA ARG A 12 -24.26 33.69 7.84
C ARG A 12 -24.05 32.21 8.20
N ALA A 13 -25.08 31.68 8.86
CA ALA A 13 -25.45 30.27 8.77
C ALA A 13 -25.62 29.85 7.30
N ARG A 14 -24.63 29.14 6.74
CA ARG A 14 -24.81 28.33 5.54
C ARG A 14 -25.48 27.03 5.96
N ARG A 15 -26.82 26.97 5.79
CA ARG A 15 -27.52 25.69 5.59
C ARG A 15 -26.92 25.05 4.34
N VAL A 16 -26.10 24.02 4.53
CA VAL A 16 -25.74 23.11 3.43
C VAL A 16 -26.83 22.05 3.39
N LEU A 17 -27.72 22.22 2.43
CA LEU A 17 -28.69 21.23 2.01
C LEU A 17 -27.91 20.09 1.31
N LEU A 18 -27.74 18.97 2.01
CA LEU A 18 -27.23 17.73 1.44
C LEU A 18 -28.39 17.04 0.70
N VAL A 19 -28.52 17.32 -0.59
CA VAL A 19 -29.27 16.47 -1.53
C VAL A 19 -28.24 15.78 -2.40
N LEU A 20 -27.86 14.57 -2.02
CA LEU A 20 -27.17 13.63 -2.89
C LEU A 20 -27.95 12.32 -2.87
N LEU A 21 -28.74 12.16 -3.92
CA LEU A 21 -29.29 10.91 -4.47
C LEU A 21 -30.12 10.06 -3.50
N GLY A 22 -31.43 10.31 -3.53
CA GLY A 22 -32.41 9.34 -3.10
C GLY A 22 -32.36 8.09 -3.99
N VAL A 23 -31.81 7.02 -3.44
CA VAL A 23 -32.12 5.64 -3.84
C VAL A 23 -32.24 4.83 -2.56
N SER A 24 -33.48 4.49 -2.20
CA SER A 24 -33.76 3.50 -1.17
C SER A 24 -33.32 2.12 -1.71
N ILE A 25 -32.16 1.62 -1.28
CA ILE A 25 -31.74 0.25 -1.59
C ILE A 25 -32.03 -0.61 -0.36
N GLY A 26 -33.11 -1.38 -0.44
CA GLY A 26 -33.39 -2.47 0.49
C GLY A 26 -32.33 -3.57 0.34
N PHE A 27 -31.74 -3.98 1.46
CA PHE A 27 -30.81 -5.10 1.51
C PHE A 27 -31.56 -6.42 1.32
N LEU A 28 -31.28 -7.13 0.22
CA LEU A 28 -31.59 -8.55 0.07
C LEU A 28 -30.32 -9.36 0.37
N ALA A 29 -30.41 -10.26 1.35
CA ALA A 29 -29.35 -11.19 1.71
C ALA A 29 -29.22 -12.27 0.62
N VAL A 30 -28.02 -12.43 0.06
CA VAL A 30 -27.66 -13.56 -0.81
C VAL A 30 -26.66 -14.44 -0.07
N THR A 31 -27.10 -15.63 0.33
CA THR A 31 -26.26 -16.68 0.92
C THR A 31 -25.49 -17.43 -0.17
N GLY A 32 -24.16 -17.25 -0.23
CA GLY A 32 -23.28 -17.97 -1.14
C GLY A 32 -22.73 -19.27 -0.54
N ARG A 33 -22.86 -20.39 -1.26
CA ARG A 33 -22.35 -21.73 -0.93
C ARG A 33 -20.83 -21.82 -1.12
N ALA A 34 -20.13 -22.40 -0.14
CA ALA A 34 -18.68 -22.64 -0.20
C ALA A 34 -18.30 -23.76 -1.20
N ARG A 35 -17.21 -23.55 -1.96
CA ARG A 35 -16.59 -24.54 -2.85
C ARG A 35 -15.37 -25.17 -2.16
N ARG A 36 -15.28 -26.51 -2.16
CA ARG A 36 -14.16 -27.31 -1.61
C ARG A 36 -12.86 -27.07 -2.40
N ARG A 37 -11.76 -26.82 -1.68
CA ARG A 37 -10.37 -26.80 -2.19
C ARG A 37 -9.84 -28.23 -2.32
N GLY A 38 -9.24 -28.54 -3.47
CA GLY A 38 -8.43 -29.75 -3.70
C GLY A 38 -6.97 -29.51 -3.29
N ARG A 39 -6.30 -30.59 -2.86
CA ARG A 39 -4.95 -30.64 -2.26
C ARG A 39 -3.90 -30.79 -3.37
N ALA A 40 -2.91 -29.91 -3.43
CA ALA A 40 -1.76 -30.01 -4.35
C ALA A 40 -0.56 -30.70 -3.67
N GLY A 41 0.13 -31.58 -4.40
CA GLY A 41 1.36 -32.26 -3.99
C GLY A 41 2.64 -31.51 -4.39
N PRO A 42 3.83 -32.00 -4.00
CA PRO A 42 5.08 -31.26 -4.08
C PRO A 42 5.69 -31.26 -5.48
N ALA A 43 6.28 -30.13 -5.87
CA ALA A 43 6.94 -29.93 -7.17
C ALA A 43 8.46 -30.18 -7.07
N THR A 44 8.98 -30.94 -8.03
CA THR A 44 10.40 -31.23 -8.20
C THR A 44 11.03 -30.21 -9.16
N VAL A 45 12.12 -29.58 -8.75
CA VAL A 45 12.85 -28.55 -9.53
C VAL A 45 13.75 -29.22 -10.57
N ARG A 46 13.59 -28.86 -11.85
CA ARG A 46 14.44 -29.29 -12.98
C ARG A 46 15.02 -28.03 -13.66
N ALA A 47 16.31 -28.07 -13.99
CA ALA A 47 17.07 -26.95 -14.56
C ALA A 47 16.50 -26.48 -15.91
N MET A 48 16.38 -25.15 -16.08
CA MET A 48 15.88 -24.47 -17.28
C MET A 48 17.04 -24.14 -18.24
N THR A 49 17.06 -24.80 -19.39
CA THR A 49 17.67 -24.29 -20.64
C THR A 49 16.63 -23.40 -21.35
N GLU A 50 17.09 -22.34 -22.01
CA GLU A 50 16.28 -21.42 -22.84
C GLU A 50 15.21 -22.17 -23.65
N CYS A 51 13.97 -22.07 -23.20
CA CYS A 51 12.81 -22.71 -23.80
C CYS A 51 11.83 -21.59 -24.17
N ASP A 52 11.33 -21.64 -25.40
CA ASP A 52 10.26 -20.78 -25.90
C ASP A 52 8.97 -21.17 -25.14
N ASP A 53 8.79 -20.58 -23.95
CA ASP A 53 7.78 -20.92 -22.93
C ASP A 53 6.36 -20.48 -23.32
N ARG A 54 5.86 -20.88 -24.49
CA ARG A 54 4.41 -21.00 -24.67
C ARG A 54 3.99 -22.40 -24.23
N PRO A 55 3.18 -22.54 -23.17
CA PRO A 55 2.65 -23.85 -22.78
C PRO A 55 1.95 -24.49 -23.99
N PRO A 56 2.37 -25.68 -24.44
CA PRO A 56 1.78 -26.34 -25.58
C PRO A 56 0.33 -26.71 -25.22
N GLY A 57 -0.63 -25.96 -25.77
CA GLY A 57 -2.06 -26.23 -25.60
C GLY A 57 -2.92 -25.04 -25.15
N THR A 58 -2.37 -23.85 -24.87
CA THR A 58 -3.23 -22.66 -24.79
C THR A 58 -3.67 -22.26 -26.19
N THR A 59 -4.86 -22.71 -26.58
CA THR A 59 -5.57 -22.14 -27.72
C THR A 59 -5.60 -20.62 -27.55
N PRO A 60 -5.19 -19.84 -28.58
CA PRO A 60 -5.24 -18.39 -28.49
C PRO A 60 -6.67 -17.99 -28.12
N THR A 61 -6.81 -17.26 -27.00
CA THR A 61 -8.12 -16.74 -26.62
C THR A 61 -8.57 -15.85 -27.78
N PRO A 62 -9.74 -16.09 -28.39
CA PRO A 62 -10.17 -15.33 -29.56
C PRO A 62 -10.12 -13.85 -29.25
N GLU A 63 -9.51 -13.06 -30.15
CA GLU A 63 -9.42 -11.63 -29.96
C GLU A 63 -10.82 -11.05 -29.72
N PRO A 64 -10.97 -10.18 -28.70
CA PRO A 64 -12.25 -9.55 -28.44
C PRO A 64 -12.65 -8.72 -29.66
N SER A 65 -13.89 -8.91 -30.13
CA SER A 65 -14.44 -8.14 -31.24
C SER A 65 -14.30 -6.63 -31.01
N VAL A 66 -14.14 -5.86 -32.09
CA VAL A 66 -14.00 -4.39 -32.06
C VAL A 66 -15.09 -3.74 -31.18
N ALA A 67 -16.35 -4.18 -31.33
CA ALA A 67 -17.47 -3.70 -30.51
C ALA A 67 -17.28 -3.94 -28.99
N ARG A 68 -16.63 -5.05 -28.61
CA ARG A 68 -16.31 -5.36 -27.21
C ARG A 68 -15.21 -4.45 -26.68
N GLN A 69 -14.21 -4.13 -27.51
CA GLN A 69 -13.14 -3.21 -27.17
C GLN A 69 -13.66 -1.77 -26.98
N ASP A 70 -14.52 -1.30 -27.90
CA ASP A 70 -15.12 0.04 -27.81
C ASP A 70 -15.99 0.19 -26.55
N ARG A 71 -16.80 -0.83 -26.24
CA ARG A 71 -17.58 -0.85 -25.00
C ARG A 71 -16.68 -0.82 -23.76
N ALA A 72 -15.57 -1.56 -23.77
CA ALA A 72 -14.60 -1.57 -22.66
C ALA A 72 -13.95 -0.18 -22.48
N ARG A 73 -13.57 0.50 -23.57
CA ARG A 73 -13.02 1.86 -23.55
C ARG A 73 -14.02 2.89 -23.03
N ALA A 74 -15.28 2.80 -23.43
CA ALA A 74 -16.35 3.68 -22.94
C ALA A 74 -16.60 3.49 -21.43
N LEU A 75 -16.68 2.23 -20.98
CA LEU A 75 -16.83 1.91 -19.56
C LEU A 75 -15.61 2.34 -18.73
N TRP A 76 -14.40 2.18 -19.27
CA TRP A 76 -13.18 2.69 -18.65
C TRP A 76 -13.23 4.20 -18.46
N SER A 77 -13.58 4.95 -19.51
CA SER A 77 -13.68 6.41 -19.45
C SER A 77 -14.66 6.88 -18.38
N LEU A 78 -15.80 6.20 -18.26
CA LEU A 78 -16.79 6.48 -17.20
C LEU A 78 -16.22 6.18 -15.80
N ARG A 79 -15.59 5.02 -15.61
CA ARG A 79 -14.95 4.62 -14.35
C ARG A 79 -13.86 5.59 -13.94
N LYS A 80 -12.96 5.93 -14.86
CA LYS A 80 -11.87 6.88 -14.65
C LYS A 80 -12.43 8.22 -14.17
N ARG A 81 -13.40 8.80 -14.88
CA ARG A 81 -14.04 10.07 -14.48
C ARG A 81 -14.68 10.00 -13.10
N PHE A 82 -15.34 8.89 -12.77
CA PHE A 82 -15.93 8.69 -11.45
C PHE A 82 -14.86 8.68 -10.35
N TRP A 83 -13.81 7.87 -10.50
CA TRP A 83 -12.74 7.75 -9.51
C TRP A 83 -11.90 9.02 -9.38
N ASP A 84 -11.58 9.70 -10.49
CA ASP A 84 -10.90 11.00 -10.51
C ASP A 84 -11.73 12.05 -9.75
N THR A 85 -13.05 12.10 -9.99
CA THR A 85 -13.94 13.03 -9.30
C THR A 85 -14.01 12.73 -7.80
N LEU A 86 -14.13 11.45 -7.43
CA LEU A 86 -14.15 11.04 -6.03
C LEU A 86 -12.84 11.40 -5.32
N ALA A 87 -11.69 11.21 -5.97
CA ALA A 87 -10.38 11.59 -5.44
C ALA A 87 -10.28 13.10 -5.20
N ILE A 88 -10.67 13.91 -6.19
CA ILE A 88 -10.67 15.39 -6.08
C ILE A 88 -11.60 15.86 -4.96
N VAL A 89 -12.81 15.28 -4.88
CA VAL A 89 -13.77 15.58 -3.82
C VAL A 89 -13.18 15.24 -2.45
N LYS A 90 -12.61 14.05 -2.29
CA LYS A 90 -12.00 13.61 -1.03
C LYS A 90 -10.93 14.58 -0.56
N VAL A 91 -10.04 14.98 -1.46
CA VAL A 91 -8.99 15.97 -1.19
C VAL A 91 -9.58 17.31 -0.77
N ARG A 92 -10.52 17.84 -1.56
CA ARG A 92 -11.12 19.17 -1.33
C ARG A 92 -11.78 19.28 0.04
N PHE A 93 -12.37 18.18 0.52
CA PHE A 93 -13.05 18.13 1.80
C PHE A 93 -12.16 17.61 2.95
N ASN A 94 -10.91 17.25 2.68
CA ASN A 94 -9.98 16.83 3.71
C ASN A 94 -9.51 18.06 4.49
N LYS A 95 -9.90 18.14 5.77
CA LYS A 95 -9.47 19.21 6.68
C LYS A 95 -8.43 18.65 7.66
N PRO A 96 -7.52 19.50 8.16
CA PRO A 96 -6.68 19.13 9.29
C PRO A 96 -7.54 18.60 10.44
N ALA A 97 -7.16 17.45 11.00
CA ALA A 97 -7.85 16.90 12.17
C ALA A 97 -7.56 17.77 13.39
N VAL A 98 -8.59 18.03 14.19
CA VAL A 98 -8.42 18.61 15.52
C VAL A 98 -8.16 17.46 16.48
N ILE A 99 -6.99 17.46 17.11
CA ILE A 99 -6.61 16.43 18.09
C ILE A 99 -7.22 16.81 19.44
N PRO A 100 -8.16 16.02 20.00
CA PRO A 100 -8.76 16.31 21.29
C PRO A 100 -7.75 16.06 22.42
N ILE A 101 -8.02 16.61 23.61
CA ILE A 101 -7.31 16.20 24.83
C ILE A 101 -7.72 14.75 25.15
N PRO A 102 -6.77 13.86 25.54
CA PRO A 102 -7.12 12.48 25.88
C PRO A 102 -8.19 12.47 26.97
N SER A 103 -9.23 11.64 26.78
CA SER A 103 -10.30 11.48 27.74
C SER A 103 -10.00 10.29 28.66
N GLY A 104 -10.21 10.45 29.97
CA GLY A 104 -10.10 9.37 30.95
C GLY A 104 -11.36 8.51 31.05
N THR A 105 -12.39 8.78 30.25
CA THR A 105 -13.69 8.09 30.32
C THR A 105 -13.84 7.00 29.27
N VAL A 106 -12.90 6.89 28.34
CA VAL A 106 -12.96 5.85 27.30
C VAL A 106 -12.51 4.50 27.88
N PRO A 107 -13.27 3.41 27.62
CA PRO A 107 -12.84 2.07 28.01
C PRO A 107 -11.43 1.73 27.50
N PRO A 108 -10.65 0.93 28.24
CA PRO A 108 -9.35 0.48 27.78
C PRO A 108 -9.49 -0.42 26.55
N LEU A 109 -8.52 -0.33 25.64
CA LEU A 109 -8.42 -1.17 24.45
C LEU A 109 -7.89 -2.55 24.82
N ARG A 110 -8.52 -3.62 24.31
CA ARG A 110 -7.98 -4.98 24.49
C ARG A 110 -7.21 -5.38 23.23
N PRO A 111 -5.91 -5.74 23.33
CA PRO A 111 -5.19 -6.30 22.21
C PRO A 111 -5.79 -7.65 21.80
N VAL A 112 -6.32 -7.73 20.58
CA VAL A 112 -6.87 -8.95 19.98
C VAL A 112 -6.12 -9.30 18.70
N PRO A 113 -6.07 -10.58 18.29
CA PRO A 113 -5.54 -10.96 16.98
C PRO A 113 -6.25 -10.22 15.85
N LEU A 114 -5.50 -9.82 14.81
CA LEU A 114 -6.03 -9.16 13.62
C LEU A 114 -7.17 -9.98 12.99
N ALA A 115 -6.96 -11.28 12.84
CA ALA A 115 -7.97 -12.22 12.32
C ALA A 115 -9.26 -12.28 13.15
N SER A 116 -9.23 -11.97 14.45
CA SER A 116 -10.45 -11.95 15.29
C SER A 116 -11.34 -10.76 14.97
N ARG A 117 -10.77 -9.61 14.62
CA ARG A 117 -11.51 -8.40 14.26
C ARG A 117 -11.83 -8.32 12.76
N PHE A 118 -10.97 -8.92 11.93
CA PHE A 118 -11.09 -8.94 10.48
C PHE A 118 -10.95 -10.38 9.95
N PRO A 119 -12.02 -11.18 9.98
CA PRO A 119 -11.96 -12.61 9.61
C PRO A 119 -11.52 -12.90 8.17
N GLY A 120 -11.60 -11.90 7.27
CA GLY A 120 -11.09 -12.00 5.90
C GLY A 120 -9.57 -11.99 5.79
N ILE A 121 -8.86 -11.60 6.86
CA ILE A 121 -7.40 -11.42 6.91
C ILE A 121 -6.85 -12.42 7.95
N PRO A 122 -6.44 -13.63 7.54
CA PRO A 122 -6.14 -14.73 8.45
C PRO A 122 -4.74 -14.61 9.08
N ILE A 123 -4.42 -13.47 9.68
CA ILE A 123 -3.13 -13.23 10.36
C ILE A 123 -3.35 -13.27 11.88
N PRO A 124 -2.85 -14.30 12.59
CA PRO A 124 -3.16 -14.50 14.01
C PRO A 124 -2.17 -13.83 14.98
N ASN A 125 -0.94 -13.54 14.54
CA ASN A 125 0.12 -13.05 15.43
C ASN A 125 0.12 -11.52 15.59
N ILE A 126 -0.37 -10.77 14.60
CA ILE A 126 -0.53 -9.30 14.69
C ILE A 126 -1.66 -8.97 15.67
N ARG A 127 -1.34 -8.18 16.70
CA ARG A 127 -2.31 -7.70 17.70
C ARG A 127 -2.74 -6.28 17.41
N ILE A 128 -4.04 -6.03 17.46
CA ILE A 128 -4.65 -4.70 17.29
C ILE A 128 -5.69 -4.45 18.40
N GLY A 129 -6.18 -3.22 18.54
CA GLY A 129 -7.29 -2.92 19.43
C GLY A 129 -8.56 -3.68 19.02
N ASP A 130 -9.40 -4.02 19.99
CA ASP A 130 -10.68 -4.69 19.77
C ASP A 130 -11.76 -3.78 19.17
N HIS A 131 -11.63 -2.45 19.33
CA HIS A 131 -12.55 -1.45 18.78
C HIS A 131 -11.81 -0.15 18.40
N VAL A 132 -12.52 0.77 17.73
CA VAL A 132 -12.03 2.15 17.58
C VAL A 132 -12.60 2.96 18.75
N PRO A 133 -11.76 3.65 19.54
CA PRO A 133 -12.23 4.53 20.60
C PRO A 133 -13.19 5.62 20.11
N ALA A 134 -14.21 5.96 20.91
CA ALA A 134 -15.26 6.91 20.52
C ALA A 134 -14.73 8.31 20.15
N ASP A 135 -13.63 8.74 20.77
CA ASP A 135 -12.93 9.99 20.49
C ASP A 135 -12.10 9.98 19.21
N GLU A 136 -11.83 8.80 18.63
CA GLU A 136 -11.19 8.63 17.31
C GLU A 136 -12.19 8.31 16.19
N ILE A 137 -13.47 8.07 16.53
CA ILE A 137 -14.53 7.81 15.56
C ILE A 137 -14.98 9.12 14.92
N ASP A 138 -14.76 9.22 13.61
CA ASP A 138 -15.42 10.19 12.74
C ASP A 138 -16.50 9.45 11.94
N SER A 139 -17.73 9.40 12.47
CA SER A 139 -18.83 8.62 11.89
C SER A 139 -19.11 8.98 10.42
N PRO A 140 -19.23 10.26 10.01
CA PRO A 140 -19.35 10.61 8.60
C PRO A 140 -18.25 10.01 7.73
N ARG A 141 -17.00 10.11 8.18
CA ARG A 141 -15.85 9.57 7.46
C ARG A 141 -15.89 8.04 7.41
N HIS A 142 -16.31 7.39 8.49
CA HIS A 142 -16.47 5.94 8.55
C HIS A 142 -17.50 5.43 7.54
N TYR A 143 -18.69 6.05 7.47
CA TYR A 143 -19.71 5.68 6.47
C TYR A 143 -19.25 5.93 5.04
N PHE A 144 -18.59 7.08 4.80
CA PHE A 144 -18.01 7.37 3.49
C PHE A 144 -16.98 6.32 3.07
N TYR A 145 -16.09 5.91 3.98
CA TYR A 145 -15.12 4.87 3.69
C TYR A 145 -15.75 3.50 3.50
N ALA A 146 -16.76 3.12 4.30
CA ALA A 146 -17.49 1.88 4.09
C ALA A 146 -18.14 1.84 2.70
N LEU A 147 -18.72 2.95 2.26
CA LEU A 147 -19.24 3.11 0.91
C LEU A 147 -18.13 3.00 -0.14
N GLN A 148 -16.97 3.65 0.07
CA GLN A 148 -15.83 3.58 -0.83
C GLN A 148 -15.31 2.14 -0.99
N VAL A 149 -15.19 1.38 0.11
CA VAL A 149 -14.78 -0.03 0.09
C VAL A 149 -15.80 -0.90 -0.65
N TRP A 150 -17.09 -0.65 -0.43
CA TRP A 150 -18.14 -1.32 -1.20
C TRP A 150 -18.04 -0.98 -2.69
N LEU A 151 -17.81 0.29 -3.04
CA LEU A 151 -17.60 0.75 -4.42
C LEU A 151 -16.38 0.12 -5.07
N TYR A 152 -15.28 -0.13 -4.34
CA TYR A 152 -14.15 -0.87 -4.89
C TYR A 152 -14.54 -2.29 -5.30
N ARG A 153 -15.46 -2.93 -4.59
CA ARG A 153 -15.93 -4.29 -4.91
C ARG A 153 -16.88 -4.30 -6.11
N VAL A 154 -17.83 -3.37 -6.18
CA VAL A 154 -18.87 -3.37 -7.23
C VAL A 154 -18.49 -2.55 -8.48
N PHE A 155 -17.62 -1.57 -8.30
CA PHE A 155 -17.21 -0.59 -9.31
C PHE A 155 -15.69 -0.34 -9.29
N SER A 156 -14.89 -1.40 -9.12
CA SER A 156 -13.43 -1.34 -9.06
C SER A 156 -12.79 -0.46 -10.14
N PRO A 157 -11.76 0.35 -9.80
CA PRO A 157 -10.91 0.99 -10.79
C PRO A 157 -10.11 -0.04 -11.60
N MET A 158 -9.88 -1.24 -11.04
CA MET A 158 -9.13 -2.32 -11.68
C MET A 158 -10.09 -3.31 -12.36
N GLN A 159 -9.92 -3.49 -13.66
CA GLN A 159 -10.68 -4.45 -14.46
C GLN A 159 -9.79 -5.12 -15.50
N ARG A 160 -10.22 -6.28 -16.00
CA ARG A 160 -9.52 -6.95 -17.10
C ARG A 160 -9.70 -6.15 -18.39
N GLY A 161 -8.66 -6.11 -19.22
CA GLY A 161 -8.71 -5.45 -20.53
C GLY A 161 -8.74 -3.93 -20.45
N LEU A 162 -8.12 -3.35 -19.41
CA LEU A 162 -7.83 -1.92 -19.40
C LEU A 162 -6.95 -1.54 -20.61
N PRO A 163 -7.08 -0.31 -21.12
CA PRO A 163 -6.14 0.19 -22.11
C PRO A 163 -4.70 0.04 -21.60
N PRO A 164 -3.75 -0.27 -22.48
CA PRO A 164 -2.34 -0.26 -22.10
C PRO A 164 -1.96 1.14 -21.62
N ILE A 165 -1.09 1.20 -20.61
CA ILE A 165 -0.46 2.46 -20.19
C ILE A 165 0.47 2.90 -21.31
N ASP A 166 0.46 4.20 -21.62
CA ASP A 166 1.37 4.77 -22.62
C ASP A 166 2.83 4.48 -22.24
N ALA A 167 3.65 4.13 -23.23
CA ALA A 167 5.06 3.84 -23.01
C ALA A 167 5.87 5.12 -22.71
N ASP A 168 5.38 6.29 -23.15
CA ASP A 168 5.91 7.59 -22.74
C ASP A 168 5.42 7.92 -21.31
N PRO A 169 6.30 7.95 -20.30
CA PRO A 169 5.92 8.24 -18.93
C PRO A 169 5.28 9.63 -18.77
N GLU A 170 5.64 10.61 -19.62
CA GLU A 170 5.03 11.94 -19.57
C GLU A 170 3.59 11.92 -20.09
N GLN A 171 3.32 11.12 -21.12
CA GLN A 171 1.96 10.92 -21.63
C GLN A 171 1.11 10.12 -20.65
N ALA A 172 1.65 9.03 -20.09
CA ALA A 172 1.00 8.25 -19.05
C ALA A 172 0.65 9.13 -17.84
N LEU A 173 1.57 10.02 -17.42
CA LEU A 173 1.33 10.96 -16.35
C LEU A 173 0.27 12.00 -16.70
N ARG A 174 0.26 12.54 -17.92
CA ARG A 174 -0.80 13.45 -18.38
C ARG A 174 -2.18 12.78 -18.34
N GLU A 175 -2.27 11.51 -18.73
CA GLU A 175 -3.52 10.76 -18.71
C GLU A 175 -4.00 10.46 -17.28
N ALA A 176 -3.10 10.01 -16.40
CA ALA A 176 -3.41 9.74 -15.00
C ALA A 176 -3.72 11.03 -14.22
N TYR A 177 -2.93 12.08 -14.46
CA TYR A 177 -2.95 13.33 -13.70
C TYR A 177 -3.51 14.49 -14.52
N THR A 178 -4.84 14.45 -14.70
CA THR A 178 -5.61 15.40 -15.52
C THR A 178 -5.51 16.85 -15.03
N ASP A 179 -5.88 17.81 -15.89
CA ASP A 179 -5.93 19.24 -15.53
C ASP A 179 -6.79 19.53 -14.30
N ALA A 180 -7.82 18.71 -14.06
CA ALA A 180 -8.65 18.82 -12.87
C ALA A 180 -7.83 18.55 -11.60
N HIS A 181 -6.95 17.55 -11.60
CA HIS A 181 -6.02 17.30 -10.50
C HIS A 181 -4.99 18.43 -10.35
N ARG A 182 -4.46 18.93 -11.48
CA ARG A 182 -3.45 20.01 -11.52
C ARG A 182 -3.93 21.34 -10.93
N ARG A 183 -5.25 21.58 -10.93
CA ARG A 183 -5.85 22.74 -10.24
C ARG A 183 -5.74 22.66 -8.71
N TRP A 184 -5.54 21.47 -8.17
CA TRP A 184 -5.51 21.23 -6.72
C TRP A 184 -4.11 20.88 -6.21
N PHE A 185 -3.27 20.23 -7.01
CA PHE A 185 -1.87 19.99 -6.65
C PHE A 185 -0.93 20.11 -7.85
N PRO A 186 0.34 20.48 -7.62
CA PRO A 186 1.36 20.39 -8.64
C PRO A 186 1.42 18.98 -9.25
N SER A 187 1.72 18.90 -10.54
CA SER A 187 2.03 17.62 -11.17
C SER A 187 3.18 16.95 -10.43
N PRO A 188 3.11 15.64 -10.16
CA PRO A 188 4.25 14.94 -9.60
C PRO A 188 5.43 15.05 -10.57
N MET A 189 6.62 15.27 -10.03
CA MET A 189 7.85 15.31 -10.80
C MET A 189 8.54 13.96 -10.68
N LEU A 190 8.97 13.37 -11.79
CA LEU A 190 9.80 12.18 -11.76
C LEU A 190 11.19 12.56 -11.22
N PRO A 191 11.61 12.05 -10.05
CA PRO A 191 12.93 12.37 -9.54
C PRO A 191 14.00 11.80 -10.47
N ARG A 192 15.12 12.53 -10.60
CA ARG A 192 16.19 12.21 -11.57
C ARG A 192 16.74 10.79 -11.43
N GLU A 193 16.75 10.26 -10.21
CA GLU A 193 17.23 8.93 -9.87
C GLU A 193 16.32 7.80 -10.38
N PHE A 194 15.10 8.12 -10.84
CA PHE A 194 14.19 7.18 -11.48
C PHE A 194 14.14 7.35 -13.02
N ALA A 195 14.81 8.37 -13.57
CA ALA A 195 14.77 8.64 -15.00
C ALA A 195 15.56 7.59 -15.81
N GLY A 196 14.90 6.97 -16.80
CA GLY A 196 15.51 5.95 -17.65
C GLY A 196 15.70 4.61 -16.92
N SER A 197 16.92 4.33 -16.47
CA SER A 197 17.22 3.18 -15.60
C SER A 197 17.46 3.69 -14.18
N PRO A 198 16.85 3.10 -13.14
CA PRO A 198 16.94 3.64 -11.80
C PRO A 198 18.38 3.60 -11.27
N ASP A 199 18.83 4.71 -10.67
CA ASP A 199 20.12 4.81 -10.00
C ASP A 199 20.03 4.13 -8.62
N LEU A 200 20.12 2.80 -8.63
CA LEU A 200 20.05 2.00 -7.40
C LEU A 200 21.15 2.38 -6.40
N GLY A 201 22.30 2.88 -6.87
CA GLY A 201 23.40 3.28 -6.01
C GLY A 201 23.07 4.51 -5.18
N LEU A 202 22.46 5.52 -5.79
CA LEU A 202 21.95 6.68 -5.07
C LEU A 202 20.76 6.33 -4.17
N LEU A 203 19.82 5.52 -4.68
CA LEU A 203 18.65 5.07 -3.91
C LEU A 203 19.06 4.23 -2.69
N ALA A 204 20.15 3.46 -2.77
CA ALA A 204 20.70 2.68 -1.66
C ALA A 204 21.13 3.50 -0.45
N VAL A 205 21.37 4.80 -0.60
CA VAL A 205 21.79 5.70 0.48
C VAL A 205 20.79 6.82 0.75
N ALA A 206 19.63 6.81 0.08
CA ALA A 206 18.67 7.91 0.13
C ALA A 206 17.22 7.43 0.24
N GLY A 207 16.36 8.33 0.71
CA GLY A 207 14.93 8.11 0.79
C GLY A 207 14.56 6.87 1.63
N PRO A 208 13.47 6.17 1.30
CA PRO A 208 12.99 5.07 2.12
C PRO A 208 13.79 3.76 1.96
N TYR A 209 14.72 3.70 0.99
CA TYR A 209 15.48 2.48 0.70
C TYR A 209 16.82 2.42 1.46
N ALA A 210 17.28 3.54 2.01
CA ALA A 210 18.55 3.61 2.74
C ALA A 210 18.67 2.56 3.85
N GLY A 211 17.56 2.22 4.52
CA GLY A 211 17.58 1.23 5.59
C GLY A 211 17.85 -0.21 5.14
N TYR A 212 17.84 -0.53 3.83
CA TYR A 212 18.16 -1.89 3.35
C TYR A 212 19.64 -2.13 3.14
N LEU A 213 20.45 -1.06 3.18
CA LEU A 213 21.87 -1.17 2.88
C LEU A 213 22.59 -1.82 4.05
N GLU A 214 23.18 -2.98 3.79
CA GLU A 214 23.99 -3.72 4.76
C GLU A 214 25.34 -4.10 4.15
N ARG A 215 26.30 -4.51 5.00
CA ARG A 215 27.61 -4.97 4.52
C ARG A 215 27.46 -6.38 3.94
N ALA A 216 27.93 -6.58 2.71
CA ALA A 216 27.89 -7.90 2.09
C ALA A 216 28.99 -8.80 2.68
N PRO A 217 28.73 -10.10 2.94
CA PRO A 217 29.74 -11.07 3.38
C PRO A 217 30.95 -11.18 2.45
N GLU A 218 30.71 -11.06 1.14
CA GLU A 218 31.71 -11.05 0.07
C GLU A 218 32.46 -9.71 -0.08
N GLY A 219 32.17 -8.72 0.77
CA GLY A 219 32.71 -7.37 0.70
C GLY A 219 31.84 -6.40 -0.11
N GLY A 220 31.95 -5.10 0.21
CA GLY A 220 31.05 -4.08 -0.30
C GLY A 220 29.74 -4.02 0.49
N TYR A 221 28.64 -3.67 -0.20
CA TYR A 221 27.32 -3.52 0.41
C TYR A 221 26.26 -4.28 -0.38
N GLN A 222 25.11 -4.54 0.22
CA GLN A 222 24.01 -5.23 -0.45
C GLN A 222 22.63 -4.71 -0.03
N TRP A 223 21.66 -4.99 -0.90
CA TRP A 223 20.26 -5.19 -0.53
C TRP A 223 19.97 -6.68 -0.68
N ASP A 224 19.46 -7.33 0.36
CA ASP A 224 18.99 -8.71 0.29
C ASP A 224 17.50 -8.77 0.58
N LEU A 225 16.72 -9.03 -0.48
CA LEU A 225 15.27 -9.17 -0.46
C LEU A 225 14.86 -10.52 -1.06
N ARG A 226 15.74 -11.52 -1.05
CA ARG A 226 15.49 -12.84 -1.65
C ARG A 226 14.29 -13.55 -1.01
N GLU A 227 14.04 -13.28 0.27
CA GLU A 227 12.88 -13.77 1.01
C GLU A 227 11.53 -13.41 0.36
N LEU A 228 11.44 -12.31 -0.40
CA LEU A 228 10.22 -11.95 -1.12
C LEU A 228 9.82 -12.99 -2.17
N GLY A 229 10.76 -13.80 -2.65
CA GLY A 229 10.51 -14.90 -3.58
C GLY A 229 9.75 -16.08 -2.95
N ASN A 230 9.59 -16.10 -1.62
CA ASN A 230 8.90 -17.18 -0.91
C ASN A 230 7.38 -16.98 -0.84
N TYR A 231 6.86 -15.80 -1.23
CA TYR A 231 5.44 -15.46 -1.12
C TYR A 231 4.73 -15.58 -2.47
N GLU A 232 3.48 -16.06 -2.44
CA GLU A 232 2.68 -16.26 -3.64
C GLU A 232 2.41 -14.94 -4.38
N ALA A 233 2.78 -14.89 -5.65
CA ALA A 233 2.50 -13.78 -6.56
C ALA A 233 1.35 -14.11 -7.52
N HIS A 234 0.67 -13.08 -8.02
CA HIS A 234 -0.33 -13.23 -9.08
C HIS A 234 0.33 -13.82 -10.34
N GLY A 235 -0.36 -14.75 -11.00
CA GLY A 235 0.14 -15.40 -12.21
C GLY A 235 0.42 -14.39 -13.34
N GLY A 236 1.54 -14.59 -14.04
CA GLY A 236 2.00 -13.71 -15.11
C GLY A 236 2.81 -12.49 -14.62
N LEU A 237 2.97 -12.31 -13.31
CA LEU A 237 3.91 -11.36 -12.73
C LEU A 237 5.24 -12.03 -12.40
N ARG A 238 6.28 -11.20 -12.26
CA ARG A 238 7.65 -11.60 -11.95
C ARG A 238 7.83 -11.80 -10.44
N SER A 239 8.71 -12.73 -10.06
CA SER A 239 9.14 -12.89 -8.67
C SER A 239 9.91 -11.65 -8.20
N LEU A 240 9.70 -11.25 -6.94
CA LEU A 240 10.37 -10.11 -6.31
C LEU A 240 11.55 -10.52 -5.43
N GLY A 241 11.89 -11.81 -5.37
CA GLY A 241 13.09 -12.27 -4.69
C GLY A 241 14.34 -11.75 -5.39
N VAL A 242 15.07 -10.83 -4.74
CA VAL A 242 16.22 -10.16 -5.35
C VAL A 242 17.37 -9.95 -4.37
N LYS A 243 18.61 -10.05 -4.84
CA LYS A 243 19.80 -9.57 -4.15
C LYS A 243 20.53 -8.56 -5.04
N VAL A 244 20.87 -7.39 -4.52
CA VAL A 244 21.69 -6.39 -5.23
C VAL A 244 23.00 -6.24 -4.49
N LEU A 245 24.12 -6.41 -5.19
CA LEU A 245 25.46 -6.12 -4.67
C LEU A 245 25.92 -4.76 -5.16
N PHE A 246 26.44 -3.96 -4.24
CA PHE A 246 26.98 -2.64 -4.48
C PHE A 246 28.47 -2.59 -4.17
N ARG A 247 29.21 -1.82 -4.96
CA ARG A 247 30.60 -1.44 -4.69
C ARG A 247 30.67 0.07 -4.47
N LEU A 248 31.41 0.48 -3.46
CA LEU A 248 31.76 1.88 -3.25
C LEU A 248 32.88 2.25 -4.22
N ASP A 249 32.63 3.24 -5.06
CA ASP A 249 33.69 3.98 -5.73
C ASP A 249 34.24 5.01 -4.73
N GLU A 250 35.47 4.80 -4.25
CA GLU A 250 36.11 5.67 -3.27
C GLU A 250 36.39 7.08 -3.80
N ALA A 251 36.62 7.22 -5.11
CA ALA A 251 36.94 8.52 -5.71
C ALA A 251 35.70 9.41 -5.78
N SER A 252 34.57 8.87 -6.25
CA SER A 252 33.31 9.62 -6.32
C SER A 252 32.48 9.57 -5.04
N ARG A 253 32.83 8.67 -4.11
CA ARG A 253 32.07 8.36 -2.88
C ARG A 253 30.64 7.93 -3.18
N ARG A 254 30.44 7.19 -4.29
CA ARG A 254 29.13 6.70 -4.73
C ARG A 254 29.08 5.17 -4.71
N LEU A 255 27.91 4.62 -4.40
CA LEU A 255 27.65 3.21 -4.60
C LEU A 255 27.28 2.94 -6.06
N HIS A 256 27.78 1.83 -6.59
CA HIS A 256 27.40 1.32 -7.90
C HIS A 256 26.89 -0.11 -7.77
N PRO A 257 25.69 -0.42 -8.29
CA PRO A 257 25.25 -1.81 -8.39
C PRO A 257 26.19 -2.56 -9.35
N VAL A 258 26.82 -3.64 -8.87
CA VAL A 258 27.78 -4.45 -9.65
C VAL A 258 27.23 -5.81 -10.05
N ARG A 259 26.20 -6.29 -9.35
CA ARG A 259 25.54 -7.57 -9.63
C ARG A 259 24.12 -7.56 -9.06
N ILE A 260 23.18 -8.14 -9.78
CA ILE A 260 21.81 -8.38 -9.33
C ILE A 260 21.50 -9.86 -9.54
N GLU A 261 21.02 -10.53 -8.48
CA GLU A 261 20.50 -11.89 -8.53
C GLU A 261 18.98 -11.82 -8.44
N SER A 262 18.28 -12.39 -9.41
CA SER A 262 16.81 -12.41 -9.49
C SER A 262 16.32 -13.65 -10.23
N GLU A 263 15.03 -13.73 -10.54
CA GLU A 263 14.49 -14.75 -11.45
C GLU A 263 15.14 -14.74 -12.85
N LEU A 264 15.81 -13.65 -13.24
CA LEU A 264 16.58 -13.56 -14.49
C LEU A 264 17.96 -14.21 -14.40
N GLY A 265 18.31 -14.83 -13.26
CA GLY A 265 19.66 -15.25 -12.93
C GLY A 265 20.50 -14.13 -12.32
N ALA A 266 21.81 -14.32 -12.31
CA ALA A 266 22.78 -13.32 -11.89
C ALA A 266 23.25 -12.52 -13.11
N CYS A 267 23.08 -11.20 -13.08
CA CYS A 267 23.53 -10.30 -14.14
C CYS A 267 24.32 -9.10 -13.58
N GLY A 268 25.26 -8.58 -14.37
CA GLY A 268 26.02 -7.36 -14.15
C GLY A 268 25.70 -6.25 -15.16
N PRO A 269 26.33 -5.06 -15.03
CA PRO A 269 26.00 -3.86 -15.81
C PRO A 269 26.11 -3.99 -17.34
N THR A 270 26.90 -4.95 -17.83
CA THR A 270 27.11 -5.19 -19.26
C THR A 270 26.15 -6.21 -19.85
N ASP A 271 25.39 -6.91 -19.02
CA ASP A 271 24.54 -8.00 -19.47
C ASP A 271 23.21 -7.46 -20.05
N PRO A 272 22.68 -8.06 -21.14
CA PRO A 272 21.42 -7.61 -21.74
C PRO A 272 20.23 -7.43 -20.77
N PRO A 273 19.98 -8.31 -19.76
CA PRO A 273 18.86 -8.13 -18.84
C PRO A 273 19.07 -7.07 -17.75
N TRP A 274 20.23 -6.40 -17.69
CA TRP A 274 20.58 -5.50 -16.58
C TRP A 274 19.51 -4.44 -16.26
N ALA A 275 19.01 -3.74 -17.27
CA ALA A 275 18.00 -2.71 -17.07
C ALA A 275 16.69 -3.27 -16.49
N LEU A 276 16.30 -4.50 -16.88
CA LEU A 276 15.12 -5.16 -16.32
C LEU A 276 15.38 -5.62 -14.88
N ALA A 277 16.56 -6.18 -14.60
CA ALA A 277 16.96 -6.57 -13.25
C ALA A 277 16.97 -5.38 -12.29
N GLN A 278 17.41 -4.19 -12.73
CA GLN A 278 17.34 -2.97 -11.93
C GLN A 278 15.89 -2.57 -11.60
N ARG A 279 14.96 -2.73 -12.55
CA ARG A 279 13.53 -2.46 -12.33
C ARG A 279 12.90 -3.48 -11.37
N ILE A 280 13.25 -4.76 -11.47
CA ILE A 280 12.81 -5.80 -10.51
C ILE A 280 13.33 -5.46 -9.11
N ALA A 281 14.60 -5.10 -8.99
CA ALA A 281 15.21 -4.72 -7.71
C ALA A 281 14.49 -3.53 -7.05
N LEU A 282 14.21 -2.47 -7.83
CA LEU A 282 13.48 -1.33 -7.32
C LEU A 282 12.03 -1.70 -6.95
N CYS A 283 11.36 -2.53 -7.76
CA CYS A 283 10.00 -2.99 -7.48
C CYS A 283 9.93 -3.80 -6.18
N ALA A 284 10.89 -4.69 -5.94
CA ALA A 284 11.03 -5.45 -4.70
C ALA A 284 11.23 -4.52 -3.50
N ALA A 285 12.19 -3.59 -3.56
CA ALA A 285 12.45 -2.64 -2.50
C ALA A 285 11.24 -1.72 -2.21
N SER A 286 10.53 -1.28 -3.24
CA SER A 286 9.32 -0.45 -3.13
C SER A 286 8.16 -1.21 -2.50
N THR A 287 7.99 -2.48 -2.88
CA THR A 287 6.97 -3.38 -2.34
C THR A 287 7.23 -3.65 -0.86
N HIS A 288 8.45 -4.07 -0.50
CA HIS A 288 8.80 -4.32 0.89
C HIS A 288 8.72 -3.03 1.73
N THR A 289 9.13 -1.89 1.18
CA THR A 289 9.01 -0.60 1.88
C THR A 289 7.56 -0.27 2.20
N SER A 290 6.67 -0.41 1.23
CA SER A 290 5.27 -0.03 1.38
C SER A 290 4.52 -0.98 2.30
N LEU A 291 4.65 -2.29 2.05
CA LEU A 291 3.90 -3.32 2.77
C LEU A 291 4.51 -3.62 4.13
N VAL A 292 5.82 -3.83 4.19
CA VAL A 292 6.50 -4.29 5.41
C VAL A 292 6.97 -3.12 6.26
N ARG A 293 7.93 -2.32 5.78
CA ARG A 293 8.54 -1.28 6.64
C ARG A 293 7.58 -0.17 7.02
N HIS A 294 6.75 0.26 6.10
CA HIS A 294 5.78 1.31 6.37
C HIS A 294 4.55 0.72 7.05
N PHE A 295 3.75 -0.05 6.31
CA PHE A 295 2.46 -0.42 6.85
C PHE A 295 2.57 -1.47 7.98
N ASN A 296 3.23 -2.61 7.76
CA ASN A 296 3.30 -3.62 8.82
C ASN A 296 4.10 -3.13 10.04
N TRP A 297 5.30 -2.56 9.87
CA TRP A 297 6.16 -2.20 10.99
C TRP A 297 5.76 -0.89 11.66
N VAL A 298 5.52 0.21 10.92
CA VAL A 298 5.16 1.49 11.55
C VAL A 298 3.73 1.45 12.06
N HIS A 299 2.76 1.00 11.26
CA HIS A 299 1.35 1.04 11.69
C HIS A 299 0.98 -0.09 12.64
N LEU A 300 1.32 -1.34 12.31
CA LEU A 300 0.81 -2.50 13.05
C LEU A 300 1.76 -3.00 14.15
N ALA A 301 3.07 -3.08 13.90
CA ALA A 301 4.02 -3.62 14.88
C ALA A 301 4.42 -2.60 15.95
N ALA A 302 4.60 -1.34 15.56
CA ALA A 302 4.98 -0.27 16.48
C ALA A 302 3.80 0.60 16.91
N GLY A 303 3.14 1.27 15.96
CA GLY A 303 2.15 2.30 16.23
C GLY A 303 0.93 1.79 16.99
N GLU A 304 0.45 0.61 16.63
CA GLU A 304 -0.73 0.00 17.25
C GLU A 304 -0.50 -0.36 18.74
N PRO A 305 0.52 -1.16 19.13
CA PRO A 305 0.84 -1.39 20.54
C PRO A 305 1.12 -0.11 21.32
N LEU A 306 1.82 0.87 20.73
CA LEU A 306 2.11 2.15 21.38
C LEU A 306 0.84 2.97 21.64
N ALA A 307 -0.10 3.00 20.69
CA ALA A 307 -1.38 3.68 20.87
C ALA A 307 -2.22 3.00 21.97
N ILE A 308 -2.26 1.67 21.98
CA ILE A 308 -2.95 0.91 23.03
C ILE A 308 -2.32 1.17 24.40
N GLY A 309 -0.99 1.06 24.52
CA GLY A 309 -0.26 1.29 25.76
C GLY A 309 -0.41 2.72 26.27
N THR A 310 -0.31 3.71 25.38
CA THR A 310 -0.50 5.14 25.72
C THR A 310 -1.88 5.37 26.31
N ARG A 311 -2.93 4.81 25.71
CA ARG A 311 -4.31 4.98 26.19
C ARG A 311 -4.57 4.21 27.49
N ASN A 312 -4.08 2.97 27.59
CA ASN A 312 -4.42 2.09 28.71
C ASN A 312 -3.60 2.37 29.98
N CYS A 313 -2.36 2.84 29.82
CA CYS A 313 -1.40 2.88 30.92
C CYS A 313 -1.05 4.31 31.37
N LEU A 314 -1.34 5.34 30.58
CA LEU A 314 -1.02 6.72 30.95
C LEU A 314 -2.31 7.53 31.22
N PRO A 315 -2.48 8.07 32.44
CA PRO A 315 -3.58 8.99 32.72
C PRO A 315 -3.56 10.19 31.77
N PRO A 316 -4.71 10.77 31.40
CA PRO A 316 -4.78 11.92 30.50
C PRO A 316 -3.90 13.12 30.89
N ASN A 317 -3.75 13.35 32.20
CA ASN A 317 -2.96 14.45 32.75
C ASN A 317 -1.47 14.11 32.90
N HIS A 318 -1.06 12.87 32.59
CA HIS A 318 0.34 12.46 32.65
C HIS A 318 1.15 13.20 31.59
N SER A 319 2.33 13.71 31.95
CA SER A 319 3.19 14.49 31.04
C SER A 319 3.54 13.73 29.76
N LEU A 320 3.93 12.45 29.89
CA LEU A 320 4.19 11.57 28.73
C LEU A 320 2.94 11.34 27.87
N CYS A 321 1.74 11.24 28.45
CA CYS A 321 0.51 11.11 27.66
C CYS A 321 0.32 12.36 26.80
N ARG A 322 0.41 13.55 27.39
CA ARG A 322 0.25 14.82 26.68
C ARG A 322 1.31 15.04 25.59
N LEU A 323 2.53 14.54 25.82
CA LEU A 323 3.62 14.60 24.83
C LEU A 323 3.38 13.65 23.64
N ILE A 324 3.00 12.40 23.92
CA ILE A 324 2.91 11.33 22.91
C ILE A 324 1.54 11.36 22.19
N TRP A 325 0.49 11.83 22.85
CA TRP A 325 -0.88 11.78 22.36
C TRP A 325 -1.07 12.38 20.95
N PRO A 326 -0.50 13.55 20.60
CA PRO A 326 -0.63 14.08 19.25
C PRO A 326 -0.06 13.16 18.15
N HIS A 327 0.82 12.22 18.51
CA HIS A 327 1.40 11.25 17.60
C HIS A 327 0.61 9.93 17.54
N MET A 328 -0.16 9.60 18.58
CA MET A 328 -0.92 8.34 18.67
C MET A 328 -2.41 8.51 18.36
N PHE A 329 -2.94 9.73 18.48
CA PHE A 329 -4.36 9.99 18.23
C PHE A 329 -4.74 9.66 16.79
N GLY A 330 -5.78 8.86 16.62
CA GLY A 330 -6.30 8.45 15.32
C GLY A 330 -5.65 7.18 14.77
N THR A 331 -4.65 6.59 15.44
CA THR A 331 -4.03 5.33 15.02
C THR A 331 -5.06 4.21 14.89
N GLN A 332 -5.95 4.03 15.88
CA GLN A 332 -6.93 2.95 15.87
C GLN A 332 -7.95 3.11 14.73
N SER A 333 -8.39 4.34 14.51
CA SER A 333 -9.32 4.70 13.44
C SER A 333 -8.69 4.52 12.06
N SER A 334 -7.47 5.04 11.88
CA SER A 334 -6.71 4.95 10.64
C SER A 334 -6.40 3.50 10.28
N ASN A 335 -5.84 2.72 11.22
CA ASN A 335 -5.50 1.33 11.00
C ASN A 335 -6.75 0.50 10.67
N ALA A 336 -7.85 0.66 11.41
CA ALA A 336 -9.10 -0.07 11.13
C ALA A 336 -9.68 0.25 9.74
N LEU A 337 -9.54 1.49 9.27
CA LEU A 337 -9.97 1.88 7.92
C LEU A 337 -9.06 1.29 6.84
N VAL A 338 -7.75 1.41 7.02
CA VAL A 338 -6.75 0.94 6.06
C VAL A 338 -6.80 -0.59 5.93
N ILE A 339 -6.91 -1.32 7.04
CA ILE A 339 -7.07 -2.78 7.03
C ILE A 339 -8.27 -3.20 6.16
N ARG A 340 -9.42 -2.55 6.33
CA ARG A 340 -10.63 -2.86 5.53
C ARG A 340 -10.51 -2.50 4.06
N ALA A 341 -9.86 -1.38 3.75
CA ALA A 341 -9.80 -0.87 2.39
C ALA A 341 -8.66 -1.49 1.56
N GLN A 342 -7.55 -1.80 2.21
CA GLN A 342 -6.30 -2.15 1.54
C GLN A 342 -5.95 -3.63 1.70
N MET A 343 -6.09 -4.20 2.91
CA MET A 343 -5.67 -5.58 3.18
C MET A 343 -6.72 -6.63 2.87
N GLU A 344 -8.01 -6.32 2.95
CA GLU A 344 -9.06 -7.27 2.57
C GLU A 344 -8.91 -7.73 1.11
N ARG A 345 -9.38 -8.94 0.80
CA ARG A 345 -9.32 -9.50 -0.57
C ARG A 345 -9.97 -8.55 -1.58
N GLY A 346 -9.26 -8.27 -2.68
CA GLY A 346 -9.65 -7.29 -3.69
C GLY A 346 -9.47 -5.83 -3.26
N GLY A 347 -8.82 -5.56 -2.13
CA GLY A 347 -8.42 -4.22 -1.69
C GLY A 347 -7.20 -3.69 -2.46
N ASP A 348 -6.75 -2.49 -2.06
CA ASP A 348 -5.63 -1.80 -2.71
C ASP A 348 -4.35 -2.66 -2.74
N PHE A 349 -4.01 -3.37 -1.67
CA PHE A 349 -2.75 -4.13 -1.64
C PHE A 349 -2.76 -5.34 -2.58
N ASP A 350 -3.88 -6.07 -2.64
CA ASP A 350 -4.07 -7.21 -3.53
C ASP A 350 -4.10 -6.78 -5.02
N SER A 351 -4.40 -5.50 -5.30
CA SER A 351 -4.53 -4.98 -6.67
C SER A 351 -3.32 -4.20 -7.18
N ILE A 352 -2.52 -3.60 -6.29
CA ILE A 352 -1.36 -2.78 -6.65
C ILE A 352 -0.06 -3.59 -6.62
N PHE A 353 0.09 -4.50 -5.65
CA PHE A 353 1.33 -5.25 -5.47
C PHE A 353 1.27 -6.61 -6.17
N SER A 354 2.44 -7.20 -6.38
CA SER A 354 2.55 -8.46 -7.12
C SER A 354 2.01 -9.68 -6.36
N PHE A 355 1.86 -9.59 -5.03
CA PHE A 355 1.44 -10.71 -4.20
C PHE A 355 -0.06 -10.96 -4.30
N THR A 356 -0.46 -12.24 -4.25
CA THR A 356 -1.86 -12.58 -3.98
C THR A 356 -2.21 -12.14 -2.55
N HIS A 357 -3.49 -11.99 -2.25
CA HIS A 357 -3.94 -11.80 -0.87
C HIS A 357 -3.36 -12.85 0.12
N GLU A 358 -3.23 -14.11 -0.28
CA GLU A 358 -2.65 -15.17 0.57
C GLU A 358 -1.14 -14.96 0.77
N GLY A 359 -0.38 -14.70 -0.30
CA GLY A 359 1.04 -14.36 -0.23
C GLY A 359 1.31 -13.11 0.63
N MET A 360 0.49 -12.07 0.49
CA MET A 360 0.57 -10.87 1.31
C MET A 360 0.30 -11.15 2.78
N CYS A 361 -0.72 -11.95 3.12
CA CYS A 361 -1.00 -12.29 4.52
C CYS A 361 0.17 -13.05 5.16
N HIS A 362 0.78 -13.98 4.43
CA HIS A 362 1.97 -14.69 4.89
C HIS A 362 3.16 -13.73 5.07
N LEU A 363 3.43 -12.83 4.11
CA LEU A 363 4.46 -11.81 4.23
C LEU A 363 4.29 -10.96 5.48
N PHE A 364 3.06 -10.53 5.79
CA PHE A 364 2.79 -9.73 6.97
C PHE A 364 3.00 -10.51 8.27
N GLN A 365 2.56 -11.77 8.30
CA GLN A 365 2.75 -12.65 9.44
C GLN A 365 4.24 -12.82 9.75
N ASP A 366 5.03 -13.20 8.75
CA ASP A 366 6.45 -13.51 8.92
C ASP A 366 7.26 -12.25 9.26
N SER A 367 7.02 -11.16 8.51
CA SER A 367 7.74 -9.91 8.75
C SER A 367 7.37 -9.21 10.06
N TYR A 368 6.21 -9.52 10.66
CA TYR A 368 5.87 -9.04 12.00
C TYR A 368 6.79 -9.66 13.06
N GLU A 369 7.16 -10.94 12.90
CA GLU A 369 8.03 -11.67 13.84
C GLU A 369 9.50 -11.22 13.75
N THR A 370 9.89 -10.70 12.59
CA THR A 370 11.22 -10.14 12.38
C THR A 370 11.32 -8.67 12.80
N PHE A 371 10.20 -8.00 13.14
CA PHE A 371 10.26 -6.62 13.61
C PHE A 371 11.12 -6.54 14.88
N ARG A 372 11.99 -5.53 14.92
CA ARG A 372 12.83 -5.22 16.07
C ARG A 372 12.60 -3.77 16.42
N PHE A 373 12.07 -3.54 17.63
CA PHE A 373 12.01 -2.19 18.18
C PHE A 373 13.41 -1.81 18.65
N VAL A 374 14.17 -1.18 17.75
CA VAL A 374 15.51 -0.68 18.05
C VAL A 374 15.42 0.84 18.22
N VAL A 375 15.87 1.34 19.37
CA VAL A 375 16.17 2.76 19.54
C VAL A 375 17.59 2.93 19.00
N ASN A 376 17.73 3.66 17.90
CA ASN A 376 19.06 4.02 17.40
C ASN A 376 19.53 5.21 18.24
N ASP A 377 20.48 4.97 19.15
CA ASP A 377 21.13 5.97 19.99
C ASP A 377 22.14 6.82 19.21
#